data_AF-A0A928CY22-F1
#
_entry.id   AF-A0A928CY22-F1
#
_cell.length_a   1.000
_cell.length_b   1.000
_cell.length_c   1.000
_cell.angle_alpha   90.00
_cell.angle_beta   90.00
_cell.angle_gamma   90.00
#
_symmetry.space_group_name_H-M   'P 1'
#
loop_
_entity.id
_entity.type
_entity.pdbx_description
1 polymer ?
#
loop_
_entity_poly.entity_id
_entity_poly.type
_entity_poly.pdbx_seq_one_letter_code
_entity_poly.pdbx_strand_id
1 'polypeptide(L)' 'MTKEQMQKEIARLNHKIELELTEIKSLAQWILNGADNPYNITFHTPSRMLAQSENTLKELIARRDTLKEILKDMEN' A
#
# COMPACT_ATOMS: atom_id res chain seq x y z
N MET A 1 -18.02 11.19 11.19
CA MET A 1 -18.11 11.07 9.72
C MET A 1 -19.49 10.54 9.37
N THR A 2 -20.11 11.03 8.30
CA THR A 2 -21.36 10.46 7.77
C THR A 2 -21.09 9.20 6.95
N LYS A 3 -22.13 8.40 6.67
CA LYS A 3 -22.05 7.21 5.80
C LYS A 3 -21.43 7.53 4.44
N GLU A 4 -21.89 8.60 3.81
CA GLU A 4 -21.37 9.06 2.51
C GLU A 4 -19.89 9.47 2.60
N GLN A 5 -19.48 10.16 3.66
CA GLN A 5 -18.07 10.52 3.88
C GLN A 5 -17.19 9.28 4.09
N MET A 6 -17.67 8.26 4.81
CA MET A 6 -16.95 6.98 4.98
C MET A 6 -16.77 6.24 3.66
N GLN A 7 -17.84 6.15 2.86
CA GLN A 7 -17.77 5.51 1.55
C GLN A 7 -16.77 6.22 0.62
N LYS A 8 -16.76 7.55 0.63
CA LYS A 8 -15.80 8.35 -0.14
C LYS A 8 -14.35 8.12 0.34
N GLU A 9 -14.13 8.06 1.64
CA GLU A 9 -12.78 7.79 2.17
C GLU A 9 -12.33 6.35 1.87
N ILE A 10 -13.23 5.36 1.92
CA ILE A 10 -12.91 3.98 1.50
C ILE A 10 -12.50 3.94 0.03
N ALA A 11 -13.21 4.64 -0.86
CA ALA A 11 -12.85 4.72 -2.27
C ALA A 11 -11.46 5.37 -2.45
N ARG A 12 -11.17 6.43 -1.69
CA ARG A 12 -9.86 7.08 -1.69
C ARG A 12 -8.75 6.15 -1.18
N LEU A 13 -9.01 5.39 -0.12
CA LEU A 13 -8.07 4.43 0.45
C LEU A 13 -7.80 3.29 -0.53
N ASN A 14 -8.82 2.77 -1.22
CA ASN A 14 -8.64 1.76 -2.28
C ASN A 14 -7.72 2.26 -3.38
N HIS A 15 -7.95 3.48 -3.88
CA HIS A 15 -7.09 4.06 -4.90
C HIS A 15 -5.63 4.21 -4.42
N LYS A 16 -5.40 4.66 -3.18
CA LYS A 16 -4.06 4.73 -2.59
C LYS A 16 -3.39 3.36 -2.47
N ILE A 17 -4.15 2.35 -2.04
CA ILE A 17 -3.67 0.97 -1.95
C ILE A 17 -3.21 0.47 -3.33
N GLU A 18 -3.96 0.76 -4.40
CA GLU A 18 -3.58 0.38 -5.77
C GLU A 18 -2.28 1.06 -6.22
N LEU A 19 -2.08 2.34 -5.88
CA LEU A 19 -0.86 3.07 -6.19
C LEU A 19 0.35 2.47 -5.46
N GLU A 20 0.25 2.25 -4.14
CA GLU A 20 1.33 1.65 -3.34
C GLU A 20 1.67 0.23 -3.82
N LEU A 21 0.67 -0.58 -4.18
CA LEU A 21 0.90 -1.90 -4.77
C LEU A 21 1.64 -1.82 -6.10
N THR A 22 1.36 -0.80 -6.92
CA THR A 22 2.04 -0.56 -8.19
C THR A 22 3.49 -0.15 -7.98
N GLU A 23 3.76 0.70 -6.98
CA GLU A 23 5.11 1.10 -6.60
C GLU A 23 5.93 -0.09 -6.08
N ILE A 24 5.37 -0.90 -5.18
CA ILE A 24 6.01 -2.12 -4.66
C ILE A 24 6.37 -3.06 -5.81
N LYS A 25 5.45 -3.31 -6.75
CA LYS A 25 5.72 -4.15 -7.93
C LYS A 25 6.84 -3.58 -8.79
N SER A 26 6.84 -2.27 -9.00
CA SER A 26 7.85 -1.58 -9.82
C SER A 26 9.23 -1.65 -9.17
N LEU A 27 9.31 -1.43 -7.86
CA LEU A 27 10.53 -1.55 -7.07
C LEU A 27 11.06 -2.99 -7.05
N ALA A 28 10.18 -3.97 -6.83
CA ALA A 28 10.55 -5.39 -6.87
C ALA A 28 11.09 -5.79 -8.25
N GLN A 29 10.44 -5.37 -9.33
CA GLN A 29 10.90 -5.65 -10.69
C GLN A 29 12.27 -5.01 -10.97
N TRP A 30 12.46 -3.76 -10.53
CA TRP A 30 13.74 -3.08 -10.71
C TRP A 30 14.88 -3.75 -9.93
N ILE A 31 14.61 -4.24 -8.71
CA ILE A 31 15.57 -5.04 -7.94
C ILE A 31 15.91 -6.34 -8.67
N LEU A 32 14.91 -7.07 -9.17
CA LEU A 32 15.10 -8.31 -9.91
C LEU A 32 15.95 -8.08 -11.18
N ASN A 33 15.66 -7.04 -11.94
CA ASN A 33 16.43 -6.69 -13.15
C ASN A 33 17.89 -6.33 -12.84
N GLY A 34 18.16 -5.83 -11.63
CA GLY A 34 19.49 -5.48 -11.18
C GLY A 34 20.27 -6.63 -10.55
N ALA A 35 19.62 -7.74 -10.20
CA ALA A 35 20.19 -8.83 -9.41
C ALA A 35 21.31 -9.60 -10.14
N ASP A 36 21.22 -9.70 -11.47
CA ASP A 36 22.23 -10.38 -12.31
C ASP A 36 23.41 -9.47 -12.68
N ASN A 37 23.41 -8.19 -12.26
CA ASN A 37 24.50 -7.27 -12.54
C ASN A 37 25.55 -7.29 -11.41
N PRO A 38 26.75 -7.85 -11.63
CA PRO A 38 27.77 -8.00 -10.59
C PRO A 38 28.37 -6.67 -10.10
N TYR A 39 28.10 -5.55 -10.79
CA TYR A 39 28.49 -4.20 -10.35
C TYR A 39 27.45 -3.51 -9.47
N ASN A 40 26.30 -4.14 -9.23
CA ASN A 40 25.18 -3.58 -8.47
C ASN A 40 25.33 -3.92 -6.97
N ILE A 41 26.39 -3.39 -6.35
CA ILE A 41 26.95 -3.89 -5.07
C ILE A 41 26.16 -3.48 -3.81
N THR A 42 25.05 -2.73 -3.89
CA THR A 42 24.27 -2.40 -2.67
C THR A 42 22.76 -2.27 -2.90
N PHE A 43 22.00 -3.32 -2.55
CA PHE A 43 20.52 -3.32 -2.52
C PHE A 43 19.91 -2.85 -1.17
N HIS A 44 20.66 -2.10 -0.35
CA HIS A 44 20.15 -1.62 0.94
C HIS A 44 19.08 -0.53 0.81
N THR A 45 19.24 0.43 -0.09
CA THR A 45 18.25 1.50 -0.34
C THR A 45 16.93 0.95 -0.88
N PRO A 46 16.93 0.05 -1.89
CA PRO A 46 15.70 -0.50 -2.47
C PRO A 46 14.92 -1.37 -1.47
N SER A 47 15.63 -2.15 -0.65
CA SER A 47 15.01 -3.00 0.39
C SER A 47 14.33 -2.16 1.48
N ARG A 48 14.92 -1.02 1.87
CA ARG A 48 14.29 -0.08 2.82
C ARG A 48 13.05 0.59 2.23
N MET A 49 13.08 0.97 0.96
CA MET A 49 11.93 1.55 0.27
C MET A 49 10.78 0.55 0.21
N LEU A 50 11.05 -0.73 -0.12
CA LEU A 50 10.04 -1.79 -0.08
C LEU A 50 9.43 -1.95 1.31
N ALA A 51 10.26 -2.04 2.36
CA ALA A 51 9.76 -2.17 3.73
C ALA A 51 8.90 -0.97 4.16
N GLN A 52 9.24 0.24 3.71
CA GLN A 52 8.45 1.45 3.96
C GLN A 52 7.10 1.38 3.24
N SER A 53 7.08 1.05 1.94
CA SER A 53 5.84 0.90 1.18
C SER A 53 4.95 -0.21 1.74
N GLU A 54 5.52 -1.33 2.19
CA GLU A 54 4.79 -2.40 2.86
C GLU A 54 4.12 -1.93 4.16
N ASN A 55 4.82 -1.12 4.96
CA ASN A 55 4.24 -0.56 6.19
C ASN A 55 3.11 0.42 5.87
N THR A 56 3.31 1.31 4.88
CA THR A 56 2.26 2.22 4.41
C THR A 56 1.03 1.44 3.93
N LEU A 57 1.22 0.38 3.15
CA LEU A 57 0.15 -0.48 2.64
C LEU A 57 -0.65 -1.11 3.79
N LYS A 58 0.02 -1.65 4.81
CA LYS A 58 -0.63 -2.22 6.00
C LYS A 58 -1.49 -1.21 6.73
N GLU A 59 -1.00 0.02 6.92
CA GLU A 59 -1.77 1.09 7.56
C GLU A 59 -3.01 1.50 6.75
N LEU A 60 -2.87 1.62 5.43
CA LEU A 60 -3.99 1.96 4.55
C LEU A 60 -5.08 0.87 4.56
N ILE A 61 -4.68 -0.40 4.53
CA ILE A 61 -5.59 -1.54 4.62
C ILE A 61 -6.31 -1.54 5.97
N ALA A 62 -5.58 -1.41 7.07
CA ALA A 62 -6.17 -1.38 8.41
C ALA A 62 -7.21 -0.26 8.55
N ARG A 63 -6.89 0.96 8.09
CA ARG A 63 -7.83 2.10 8.11
C ARG A 63 -9.08 1.84 7.26
N ARG A 64 -8.91 1.24 6.08
CA ARG A 64 -10.03 0.90 5.20
C ARG A 64 -10.94 -0.12 5.88
N ASP A 65 -10.37 -1.14 6.51
CA ASP A 65 -11.13 -2.22 7.12
C ASP A 65 -11.88 -1.75 8.36
N THR A 66 -11.27 -0.91 9.21
CA THR A 66 -11.99 -0.22 10.30
C THR A 66 -13.18 0.60 9.79
N LEU A 67 -13.01 1.35 8.69
CA LEU A 67 -14.13 2.13 8.13
C LEU A 67 -15.24 1.24 7.58
N LYS A 68 -14.91 0.08 7.00
CA LYS A 68 -15.89 -0.90 6.54
C LYS A 68 -16.66 -1.53 7.69
N GLU A 69 -15.98 -1.84 8.80
CA GLU A 69 -16.62 -2.36 10.01
C GLU A 69 -17.61 -1.36 10.59
N ILE A 70 -17.19 -0.09 10.76
CA ILE A 70 -18.08 0.97 11.25
C ILE A 70 -19.30 1.13 10.33
N LEU A 71 -19.09 1.12 9.00
CA LEU A 71 -20.20 1.21 8.06
C LEU A 71 -21.20 0.06 8.20
N LYS A 72 -20.69 -1.17 8.42
CA LYS A 72 -21.54 -2.35 8.62
C LYS A 72 -22.35 -2.23 9.92
N ASP A 73 -21.75 -1.72 10.99
CA ASP A 73 -22.44 -1.50 12.26
C ASP A 73 -23.51 -0.41 12.18
N MET A 74 -23.37 0.55 11.25
CA MET A 74 -24.40 1.57 10.98
C MET A 74 -25.55 1.07 10.09
N GLU A 75 -25.39 -0.08 9.43
CA GLU A 75 -26.39 -0.69 8.56
C GLU A 75 -27.26 -1.73 9.28
N ASN A 76 -26.86 -2.16 10.48
CA ASN A 76 -27.60 -3.05 11.38
C ASN A 76 -28.45 -2.27 12.39
#